data_AF-A0A8B6XQP7-F1
#
_entry.id   AF-A0A8B6XQP7-F1
#
_cell.length_a   1.000
_cell.length_b   1.000
_cell.length_c   1.000
_cell.angle_alpha   90.00
_cell.angle_beta   90.00
_cell.angle_gamma   90.00
#
_symmetry.space_group_name_H-M   'P 1'
#
loop_
_entity.id
_entity.type
_entity.pdbx_description
1 polymer ?
#
loop_
_entity_poly.entity_id
_entity_poly.type
_entity_poly.pdbx_seq_one_letter_code
_entity_poly.pdbx_strand_id
1 'polypeptide(L)'
;MTKLVLFLLSIALCHSFPEEENNDPEGVLFGGDILLTPEQKSIIEVSGDISQAGLLKALRQKRAALSNSSILWLPNNKVVPWSITKQLENTAEATFGLMAALREWEERSCLTFKRRTNEMDYIEFFQGTGCWSYLGKVGGLQNISLGNGCWRKGTIVHEI
;
A
#
# COMPACT_ATOMS: atom_id res chain seq x y z
N MET A 1 -43.88 -29.11 -43.63
CA MET A 1 -42.43 -29.30 -43.83
C MET A 1 -41.70 -28.33 -42.91
N THR A 2 -40.94 -28.93 -42.01
CA THR A 2 -40.11 -28.36 -40.95
C THR A 2 -39.16 -27.27 -41.44
N LYS A 3 -39.10 -26.13 -40.74
CA LYS A 3 -37.83 -25.49 -40.36
C LYS A 3 -37.96 -24.85 -38.99
N LEU A 4 -37.59 -25.65 -38.00
CA LEU A 4 -37.09 -25.29 -36.69
C LEU A 4 -35.66 -24.78 -36.89
N VAL A 5 -35.33 -23.54 -36.51
CA VAL A 5 -33.96 -23.17 -36.12
C VAL A 5 -34.04 -22.21 -34.94
N LEU A 6 -33.33 -22.63 -33.89
CA LEU A 6 -33.24 -22.06 -32.56
C LEU A 6 -32.79 -20.59 -32.54
N PHE A 7 -33.49 -19.83 -31.70
CA PHE A 7 -33.05 -18.56 -31.14
C PHE A 7 -32.16 -18.85 -29.92
N LEU A 8 -30.84 -18.98 -30.08
CA LEU A 8 -29.88 -18.93 -28.97
C LEU A 8 -28.48 -18.58 -29.49
N LEU A 9 -28.02 -17.35 -29.26
CA LEU A 9 -26.60 -17.05 -29.01
C LEU A 9 -26.47 -15.61 -28.47
N SER A 10 -26.54 -15.53 -27.14
CA SER A 10 -25.73 -14.65 -26.29
C SER A 10 -25.39 -13.26 -26.84
N ILE A 11 -26.28 -12.30 -26.62
CA ILE A 11 -25.88 -10.90 -26.54
C ILE A 11 -24.96 -10.80 -25.33
N ALA A 12 -23.67 -10.60 -25.58
CA ALA A 12 -22.72 -10.15 -24.60
C ALA A 12 -23.17 -8.77 -24.11
N LEU A 13 -24.09 -8.75 -23.14
CA LEU A 13 -24.13 -7.66 -22.18
C LEU A 13 -22.89 -7.85 -21.32
N CYS A 14 -21.75 -7.39 -21.85
CA CYS A 14 -20.82 -6.66 -21.03
C CYS A 14 -21.64 -5.50 -20.47
N HIS A 15 -22.36 -5.74 -19.38
CA HIS A 15 -22.72 -4.67 -18.48
C HIS A 15 -21.36 -4.13 -18.10
N SER A 16 -21.01 -3.01 -18.73
CA SER A 16 -20.12 -2.03 -18.14
C SER A 16 -20.55 -1.95 -16.69
N PHE A 17 -19.75 -2.58 -15.81
CA PHE A 17 -19.86 -2.34 -14.40
C PHE A 17 -19.86 -0.83 -14.29
N PRO A 18 -20.93 -0.21 -13.74
CA PRO A 18 -20.85 1.20 -13.46
C PRO A 18 -19.60 1.34 -12.59
N GLU A 19 -18.63 2.11 -13.07
CA GLU A 19 -17.60 2.65 -12.19
C GLU A 19 -18.41 3.35 -11.12
N GLU A 20 -18.53 2.71 -9.95
CA GLU A 20 -18.82 3.46 -8.75
C GLU A 20 -17.72 4.50 -8.72
N GLU A 21 -18.11 5.73 -9.02
CA GLU A 21 -17.39 6.93 -8.61
C GLU A 21 -17.41 6.90 -7.08
N ASN A 22 -16.58 6.01 -6.53
CA ASN A 22 -16.24 5.95 -5.14
C ASN A 22 -15.58 7.29 -4.89
N ASN A 23 -16.34 8.17 -4.24
CA ASN A 23 -15.86 9.38 -3.61
C ASN A 23 -15.01 9.00 -2.38
N ASP A 24 -14.15 8.00 -2.55
CA ASP A 24 -13.06 7.66 -1.66
C ASP A 24 -11.85 8.42 -2.21
N PRO A 25 -11.25 9.37 -1.47
CA PRO A 25 -10.09 10.13 -1.94
C PRO A 25 -8.84 9.24 -2.16
N GLU A 26 -8.95 7.94 -1.94
CA GLU A 26 -7.92 6.92 -2.07
C GLU A 26 -7.79 6.48 -3.54
N GLY A 27 -6.99 7.23 -4.30
CA GLY A 27 -6.76 7.00 -5.72
C GLY A 27 -6.29 5.57 -6.08
N VAL A 28 -6.42 5.25 -7.37
CA VAL A 28 -6.02 3.96 -7.99
C VAL A 28 -4.72 3.40 -7.39
N LEU A 29 -4.84 2.29 -6.66
CA LEU A 29 -3.70 1.59 -6.06
C LEU A 29 -2.88 0.89 -7.15
N PHE A 30 -1.58 1.11 -7.14
CA PHE A 30 -0.64 0.41 -8.00
C PHE A 30 -0.48 -1.03 -7.50
N GLY A 31 -0.63 -2.02 -8.39
CA GLY A 31 -0.54 -3.43 -8.00
C GLY A 31 -1.70 -3.94 -7.10
N GLY A 32 -2.66 -3.06 -6.76
CA GLY A 32 -3.79 -3.36 -5.89
C GLY A 32 -3.59 -3.00 -4.42
N ASP A 33 -2.37 -2.67 -3.99
CA ASP A 33 -1.98 -2.50 -2.59
C ASP A 33 -0.97 -1.36 -2.34
N ILE A 34 -0.47 -0.69 -3.39
CA ILE A 34 0.51 0.39 -3.24
C ILE A 34 -0.12 1.73 -3.58
N LEU A 35 -0.15 2.65 -2.61
CA LEU A 35 -0.52 4.03 -2.84
C LEU A 35 0.72 4.87 -3.21
N LEU A 36 0.72 5.41 -4.42
CA LEU A 36 1.83 6.20 -4.94
C LEU A 36 1.62 7.70 -4.67
N THR A 37 2.69 8.40 -4.33
CA THR A 37 2.65 9.86 -4.30
C THR A 37 2.48 10.43 -5.72
N PRO A 38 1.97 11.66 -5.88
CA PRO A 38 1.87 12.29 -7.20
C PRO A 38 3.20 12.34 -7.96
N GLU A 39 4.32 12.52 -7.25
CA GLU A 39 5.67 12.48 -7.85
C GLU A 39 6.04 11.07 -8.32
N GLN A 40 5.73 10.03 -7.55
CA GLN A 40 5.98 8.65 -7.96
C GLN A 40 5.10 8.26 -9.16
N LYS A 41 3.84 8.68 -9.17
CA LYS A 41 2.90 8.43 -10.27
C LYS A 41 3.37 9.08 -11.57
N SER A 42 3.82 10.34 -11.53
CA SER A 42 4.31 11.03 -12.74
C SER A 42 5.57 10.38 -13.33
N ILE A 43 6.43 9.78 -12.51
CA ILE A 43 7.60 9.03 -12.99
C ILE A 43 7.19 7.78 -13.76
N ILE A 44 6.13 7.10 -13.31
CA ILE A 44 5.60 5.91 -14.00
C ILE A 44 4.95 6.29 -15.32
N GLU A 45 4.14 7.35 -15.32
CA GLU A 45 3.47 7.82 -16.53
C GLU A 45 4.49 8.26 -17.60
N VAL A 46 5.58 8.91 -17.18
CA VAL A 46 6.65 9.36 -18.08
C VAL A 46 7.54 8.21 -18.58
N SER A 47 7.69 7.12 -17.80
CA SER A 47 8.58 6.02 -18.20
C SER A 47 8.03 5.21 -19.39
N GLY A 48 6.73 5.31 -19.68
CA GLY A 48 6.05 4.56 -20.75
C GLY A 48 5.97 3.05 -20.51
N ASP A 49 6.50 2.57 -19.38
CA ASP A 49 6.45 1.18 -18.92
C ASP A 49 5.76 1.15 -17.56
N ILE A 50 4.43 1.05 -17.62
CA ILE A 50 3.54 0.99 -16.44
C ILE A 50 3.58 -0.36 -15.73
N SER A 51 4.45 -1.28 -16.13
CA SER A 51 4.63 -2.55 -15.44
C SER A 51 5.33 -2.37 -14.09
N GLN A 52 5.11 -3.30 -13.17
CA GLN A 52 5.85 -3.36 -11.90
C GLN A 52 7.38 -3.40 -12.12
N ALA A 53 7.84 -4.00 -13.22
CA ALA A 53 9.24 -4.00 -13.62
C ALA A 53 9.72 -2.61 -14.07
N GLY A 54 8.90 -1.88 -14.81
CA GLY A 54 9.15 -0.50 -15.23
C GLY A 54 9.26 0.46 -14.05
N LEU A 55 8.33 0.37 -13.09
CA LEU A 55 8.40 1.12 -11.84
C LEU A 55 9.66 0.78 -11.03
N LEU A 56 9.94 -0.51 -10.81
CA LEU A 56 11.13 -0.94 -10.07
C LEU A 56 12.42 -0.49 -10.76
N LYS A 57 12.46 -0.49 -12.09
CA LYS A 57 13.59 0.00 -12.88
C LYS A 57 13.75 1.52 -12.75
N ALA A 58 12.67 2.28 -12.88
CA ALA A 58 12.67 3.72 -12.72
C ALA A 58 13.10 4.13 -11.29
N LEU A 59 12.54 3.47 -10.27
CA LEU A 59 12.92 3.70 -8.87
C LEU A 59 14.34 3.24 -8.56
N ARG A 60 14.82 2.13 -9.14
CA ARG A 60 16.20 1.65 -8.96
C ARG A 60 17.22 2.56 -9.65
N GLN A 61 16.90 3.07 -10.84
CA GLN A 61 17.71 4.09 -11.52
C GLN A 61 17.71 5.41 -10.71
N LYS A 62 16.57 5.80 -10.13
CA LYS A 62 16.50 6.92 -9.18
C LYS A 62 17.28 6.63 -7.89
N ARG A 63 17.26 5.41 -7.31
CA ARG A 63 18.09 5.03 -6.15
C ARG A 63 19.59 5.14 -6.45
N ALA A 64 20.00 4.82 -7.67
CA ALA A 64 21.38 4.98 -8.11
C ALA A 64 21.75 6.46 -8.38
N ALA A 65 20.81 7.26 -8.88
CA ALA A 65 20.99 8.70 -9.16
C ALA A 65 20.79 9.59 -7.92
N LEU A 66 20.05 9.13 -6.92
CA LEU A 66 19.73 9.76 -5.66
C LEU A 66 20.38 8.95 -4.53
N SER A 67 21.69 9.04 -4.40
CA SER A 67 22.40 8.62 -3.18
C SER A 67 22.05 9.48 -1.95
N ASN A 68 20.88 10.16 -1.96
CA ASN A 68 20.42 11.14 -0.99
C ASN A 68 18.96 10.87 -0.54
N SER A 69 18.79 9.75 0.16
CA SER A 69 18.05 9.56 1.44
C SER A 69 16.58 10.01 1.66
N SER A 70 15.86 10.67 0.74
CA SER A 70 14.51 11.19 1.08
C SER A 70 13.40 10.13 1.16
N ILE A 71 13.44 9.11 0.30
CA ILE A 71 12.41 8.05 0.21
C ILE A 71 12.64 6.88 1.18
N LEU A 72 13.76 6.88 1.90
CA LEU A 72 14.12 5.82 2.83
C LEU A 72 13.95 6.32 4.26
N TRP A 73 13.60 5.41 5.16
CA TRP A 73 13.62 5.66 6.61
C TRP A 73 15.03 5.71 7.21
N LEU A 74 16.07 5.79 6.37
CA LEU A 74 17.48 5.70 6.76
C LEU A 74 18.19 6.98 7.25
N PRO A 75 17.64 8.22 7.20
CA PRO A 75 18.36 9.36 7.80
C PRO A 75 18.29 9.38 9.34
N ASN A 76 17.37 8.65 9.98
CA ASN A 76 17.07 8.74 11.42
C ASN A 76 17.55 7.51 12.22
N ASN A 77 18.84 7.17 12.19
CA ASN A 77 19.39 6.02 12.93
C ASN A 77 18.62 4.70 12.70
N LYS A 78 17.96 4.56 11.54
CA LYS A 78 17.13 3.39 11.17
C LYS A 78 15.88 3.18 12.04
N VAL A 79 15.43 4.23 12.74
CA VAL A 79 14.21 4.21 13.53
C VAL A 79 13.02 4.64 12.68
N VAL A 80 11.95 3.86 12.71
CA VAL A 80 10.65 4.15 12.12
C VAL A 80 9.65 4.46 13.24
N PRO A 81 9.30 5.73 13.46
CA PRO A 81 8.26 6.10 14.43
C PRO A 81 6.89 5.64 13.94
N TRP A 82 6.06 5.12 14.84
CA TRP A 82 4.71 4.66 14.47
C TRP A 82 3.64 4.94 15.53
N SER A 83 2.41 5.16 15.09
CA SER A 83 1.19 5.21 15.90
C SER A 83 0.16 4.20 15.38
N ILE A 84 -0.87 3.95 16.17
CA ILE A 84 -2.00 3.11 15.81
C ILE A 84 -3.27 3.81 16.28
N THR A 85 -4.32 3.77 15.47
CA THR A 85 -5.60 4.34 15.87
C THR A 85 -6.25 3.52 16.98
N LYS A 86 -7.07 4.17 17.82
CA LYS A 86 -7.79 3.51 18.92
C LYS A 86 -8.63 2.32 18.45
N GLN A 87 -9.14 2.36 17.23
CA GLN A 87 -9.97 1.30 16.67
C GLN A 87 -9.18 -0.02 16.54
N LEU A 88 -7.97 0.04 15.97
CA LEU A 88 -7.10 -1.13 15.89
C LEU A 88 -6.49 -1.49 17.25
N GLU A 89 -6.13 -0.49 18.07
CA GLU A 89 -5.55 -0.71 19.40
C GLU A 89 -6.52 -1.43 20.35
N ASN A 90 -7.82 -1.19 20.22
CA ASN A 90 -8.86 -1.89 20.97
C ASN A 90 -9.20 -3.27 20.38
N THR A 91 -8.58 -3.67 19.28
CA THR A 91 -8.81 -4.95 18.62
C THR A 91 -7.62 -5.88 18.87
N ALA A 92 -7.85 -6.92 19.68
CA ALA A 92 -6.78 -7.83 20.14
C ALA A 92 -6.06 -8.54 18.98
N GLU A 93 -6.78 -8.99 17.96
CA GLU A 93 -6.19 -9.65 16.79
C GLU A 93 -5.29 -8.68 16.00
N ALA A 94 -5.78 -7.47 15.71
CA ALA A 94 -5.02 -6.42 15.03
C ALA A 94 -3.75 -6.06 15.79
N THR A 95 -3.86 -5.85 17.10
CA THR A 95 -2.72 -5.47 17.95
C THR A 95 -1.70 -6.61 18.04
N PHE A 96 -2.15 -7.86 18.22
CA PHE A 96 -1.25 -9.01 18.24
C PHE A 96 -0.52 -9.19 16.89
N GLY A 97 -1.25 -9.11 15.78
CA GLY A 97 -0.69 -9.21 14.44
C GLY A 97 0.34 -8.12 14.16
N LEU A 98 0.02 -6.86 14.50
CA LEU A 98 0.90 -5.73 14.30
C LEU A 98 2.20 -5.88 15.10
N MET A 99 2.11 -6.19 16.39
CA MET A 99 3.31 -6.37 17.22
C MET A 99 4.19 -7.51 16.72
N ALA A 100 3.59 -8.61 16.25
CA ALA A 100 4.33 -9.72 15.66
C ALA A 100 5.03 -9.32 14.34
N ALA A 101 4.40 -8.49 13.52
CA ALA A 101 4.96 -8.02 12.25
C ALA A 101 6.11 -7.03 12.45
N LEU A 102 5.92 -6.05 13.35
CA LEU A 102 6.98 -5.10 13.72
C LEU A 102 8.22 -5.84 14.23
N ARG A 103 8.01 -6.82 15.13
CA ARG A 103 9.09 -7.66 15.65
C ARG A 103 9.81 -8.46 14.55
N GLU A 104 9.08 -9.02 13.58
CA GLU A 104 9.70 -9.75 12.47
C GLU A 104 10.62 -8.86 11.64
N TRP A 105 10.23 -7.61 11.39
CA TRP A 105 11.08 -6.64 10.72
C TRP A 105 12.32 -6.28 11.55
N GLU A 106 12.19 -6.09 12.87
CA GLU A 106 13.33 -5.83 13.76
C GLU A 106 14.31 -7.01 13.84
N GLU A 107 13.80 -8.25 13.80
CA GLU A 107 14.64 -9.45 13.84
C GLU A 107 15.37 -9.72 12.52
N ARG A 108 14.82 -9.28 11.38
CA ARG A 108 15.32 -9.61 10.03
C ARG A 108 15.97 -8.44 9.29
N SER A 109 15.88 -7.23 9.84
CA SER A 109 16.44 -6.03 9.24
C SER A 109 17.23 -5.23 10.27
N CYS A 110 17.73 -4.06 9.86
CA CYS A 110 18.34 -3.12 10.78
C CYS A 110 17.41 -1.98 11.21
N LEU A 111 16.11 -2.10 10.89
CA LEU A 111 15.08 -1.15 11.30
C LEU A 111 14.69 -1.38 12.75
N THR A 112 14.27 -0.31 13.41
CA THR A 112 13.68 -0.34 14.75
C THR A 112 12.38 0.44 14.75
N PHE A 113 11.32 -0.11 15.35
CA PHE A 113 10.00 0.51 15.38
C PHE A 113 9.72 1.09 16.76
N LYS A 114 9.59 2.41 16.82
CA LYS A 114 9.36 3.13 18.08
C LYS A 114 7.95 3.73 18.08
N ARG A 115 7.21 3.58 19.19
CA ARG A 115 5.97 4.36 19.37
C ARG A 115 6.27 5.84 19.24
N ARG A 116 5.54 6.51 18.35
CA ARG A 116 5.69 7.93 18.06
C ARG A 116 5.39 8.77 19.29
N THR A 117 6.17 9.83 19.49
CA THR A 117 5.95 10.88 20.48
C THR A 117 5.70 12.22 19.81
N ASN A 118 6.67 12.69 19.02
CA ASN A 118 6.70 14.05 18.46
C ASN A 118 7.41 14.10 17.10
N GLU A 119 7.76 12.94 16.54
CA GLU A 119 8.41 12.84 15.25
C GLU A 119 7.46 13.33 14.14
N MET A 120 7.98 14.17 13.25
CA MET A 120 7.24 14.74 12.13
C MET A 120 6.87 13.66 11.09
N ASP A 121 7.85 12.83 10.74
CA ASP A 121 7.71 11.70 9.82
C ASP A 121 7.40 10.44 10.63
N TYR A 122 6.26 9.79 10.37
CA TYR A 122 5.86 8.57 11.08
C TYR A 122 4.77 7.81 10.32
N ILE A 123 4.62 6.53 10.67
CA ILE A 123 3.56 5.66 10.16
C ILE A 123 2.38 5.67 11.13
N GLU A 124 1.15 5.81 10.64
CA GLU A 124 -0.06 5.51 11.40
C GLU A 124 -0.76 4.28 10.85
N PHE A 125 -0.88 3.24 11.67
CA PHE A 125 -1.70 2.08 11.35
C PHE A 125 -3.16 2.39 11.68
N PHE A 126 -4.05 2.28 10.70
CA PHE A 126 -5.47 2.56 10.88
C PHE A 126 -6.35 1.51 10.17
N GLN A 127 -7.62 1.42 10.58
CA GLN A 127 -8.57 0.52 9.94
C GLN A 127 -9.24 1.22 8.76
N GLY A 128 -8.63 1.15 7.59
CA GLY A 128 -9.21 1.63 6.33
C GLY A 128 -9.91 0.51 5.54
N THR A 129 -10.16 0.77 4.26
CA THR A 129 -10.63 -0.23 3.30
C THR A 129 -9.42 -0.95 2.69
N GLY A 130 -9.46 -2.29 2.64
CA GLY A 130 -8.37 -3.10 2.07
C GLY A 130 -7.07 -3.10 2.90
N CYS A 131 -6.03 -3.70 2.34
CA CYS A 131 -4.67 -3.69 2.87
C CYS A 131 -3.80 -2.92 1.87
N TRP A 132 -3.18 -1.83 2.31
CA TRP A 132 -2.32 -1.03 1.45
C TRP A 132 -1.37 -0.14 2.24
N SER A 133 -0.27 0.27 1.59
CA SER A 133 0.68 1.24 2.13
C SER A 133 1.26 2.17 1.07
N TYR A 134 1.90 3.24 1.53
CA TYR A 134 2.74 4.07 0.68
C TYR A 134 4.07 3.40 0.37
N LEU A 135 4.60 3.66 -0.82
CA LEU A 135 5.93 3.19 -1.18
C LEU A 135 7.04 4.03 -0.54
N GLY A 136 7.67 3.49 0.51
CA GLY A 136 8.79 4.13 1.20
C GLY A 136 8.37 5.27 2.13
N LYS A 137 9.34 6.12 2.51
CA LYS A 137 9.08 7.32 3.31
C LYS A 137 8.56 8.43 2.41
N VAL A 138 7.34 8.92 2.67
CA VAL A 138 6.75 10.05 1.92
C VAL A 138 6.92 11.40 2.63
N GLY A 139 7.13 11.37 3.95
CA GLY A 139 7.26 12.55 4.81
C GLY A 139 5.95 12.91 5.51
N GLY A 140 6.03 13.45 6.72
CA GLY A 140 4.86 13.72 7.56
C GLY A 140 4.18 12.44 8.09
N LEU A 141 2.88 12.56 8.41
CA LEU A 141 2.01 11.41 8.68
C LEU A 141 1.81 10.62 7.38
N GLN A 142 2.11 9.33 7.41
CA GLN A 142 1.71 8.41 6.34
C GLN A 142 0.96 7.21 6.90
N ASN A 143 -0.12 6.83 6.23
CA ASN A 143 -0.99 5.76 6.68
C ASN A 143 -0.58 4.39 6.12
N ILE A 144 -0.81 3.35 6.93
CA ILE A 144 -0.92 1.97 6.46
C ILE A 144 -2.33 1.47 6.81
N SER A 145 -3.08 1.10 5.77
CA SER A 145 -4.44 0.59 5.93
C SER A 145 -4.41 -0.89 6.31
N LEU A 146 -4.94 -1.20 7.49
CA LEU A 146 -5.17 -2.56 7.97
C LEU A 146 -6.67 -2.78 8.11
N GLY A 147 -7.35 -2.90 6.97
CA GLY A 147 -8.77 -3.22 6.91
C GLY A 147 -9.14 -4.59 7.46
N ASN A 148 -10.42 -4.93 7.40
CA ASN A 148 -10.90 -6.24 7.86
C ASN A 148 -10.23 -7.37 7.06
N GLY A 149 -9.65 -8.35 7.76
CA GLY A 149 -8.91 -9.46 7.15
C GLY A 149 -7.41 -9.21 6.95
N CYS A 150 -6.91 -7.99 7.19
CA CYS A 150 -5.49 -7.64 7.02
C CYS A 150 -4.63 -7.92 8.27
N TRP A 151 -5.22 -8.38 9.37
CA TRP A 151 -4.57 -8.39 10.70
C TRP A 151 -3.64 -9.57 10.98
N ARG A 152 -3.41 -10.42 9.98
CA ARG A 152 -2.45 -11.52 10.10
C ARG A 152 -1.04 -10.98 9.97
N LYS A 153 -0.12 -11.48 10.79
CA LYS A 153 1.31 -11.11 10.78
C LYS A 153 1.87 -11.00 9.35
N GLY A 154 1.67 -12.02 8.52
CA GLY A 154 2.22 -12.04 7.15
C GLY A 154 1.71 -10.92 6.26
N THR A 155 0.42 -10.56 6.37
CA THR A 155 -0.16 -9.43 5.64
C THR A 155 0.41 -8.11 6.14
N ILE A 156 0.49 -7.92 7.46
CA ILE A 156 1.05 -6.68 8.01
C ILE A 156 2.54 -6.53 7.68
N VAL A 157 3.32 -7.63 7.67
CA VAL A 157 4.72 -7.61 7.21
C VAL A 157 4.83 -7.19 5.75
N HIS A 158 3.87 -7.58 4.90
CA HIS A 158 3.82 -7.20 3.49
C HIS A 158 3.53 -5.70 3.31
N GLU A 159 2.66 -5.12 4.14
CA GLU A 159 2.33 -3.69 4.04
C GLU A 159 3.43 -2.76 4.60
N ILE A 160 4.23 -3.22 5.58
CA ILE A 160 5.35 -2.46 6.18
C ILE A 160 6.56 -2.43 5.24
#